data_AF-A0A955P487-F1
#
_entry.id   AF-A0A955P487-F1
#
_cell.length_a   1.000
_cell.length_b   1.000
_cell.length_c   1.000
_cell.angle_alpha   90.00
_cell.angle_beta   90.00
_cell.angle_gamma   90.00
#
_symmetry.space_group_name_H-M   'P 1'
#
loop_
_entity.id
_entity.type
_entity.pdbx_description
1 polymer ?
#
loop_
_entity_poly.entity_id
_entity_poly.type
_entity_poly.pdbx_seq_one_letter_code
_entity_poly.pdbx_strand_id
1 'polypeptide(L)' 'LSRELWRLPFEPYAPVRRQLLCILRAVNKKRKEAGYEVLPQSVLRFKRWRGKVFEENDPPDYGRS' A
#
# COMPACT_ATOMS: atom_id res chain seq x y z
N LEU A 1 -15.92 2.40 -1.54
CA LEU A 1 -14.88 2.55 -2.59
C LEU A 1 -13.60 3.30 -2.17
N SER A 2 -13.63 4.60 -1.83
CA SER A 2 -12.38 5.34 -1.47
C SER A 2 -11.63 4.75 -0.27
N ARG A 3 -12.35 4.36 0.79
CA ARG A 3 -11.78 3.67 1.96
C ARG A 3 -11.25 2.27 1.66
N GLU A 4 -11.83 1.56 0.69
CA GLU A 4 -11.38 0.21 0.30
C GLU A 4 -10.02 0.28 -0.40
N LEU A 5 -9.83 1.25 -1.30
CA LEU A 5 -8.56 1.48 -1.99
C LEU A 5 -7.43 1.85 -1.03
N TRP A 6 -7.74 2.59 0.02
CA TRP A 6 -6.76 2.96 1.05
C TRP A 6 -6.26 1.75 1.87
N ARG A 7 -7.10 0.72 2.02
CA ARG A 7 -6.82 -0.47 2.86
C ARG A 7 -6.13 -1.61 2.11
N LEU A 8 -5.82 -1.45 0.82
CA LEU A 8 -5.19 -2.51 0.03
C LEU A 8 -3.83 -2.91 0.64
N PRO A 9 -3.60 -4.21 0.91
CA PRO A 9 -2.38 -4.71 1.54
C PRO A 9 -1.28 -4.87 0.49
N PHE A 10 -0.66 -3.77 0.06
CA PHE A 10 0.48 -3.83 -0.85
C PHE A 10 1.74 -3.23 -0.22
N GLU A 11 2.85 -3.94 -0.41
CA GLU A 11 4.18 -3.40 -0.17
C GLU A 11 4.46 -2.34 -1.26
N PRO A 12 4.85 -1.10 -0.92
CA PRO A 12 5.04 -0.02 -1.89
C PRO A 12 6.34 -0.16 -2.70
N TYR A 13 6.48 -1.28 -3.40
CA TYR A 13 7.47 -1.49 -4.45
C TYR A 13 7.00 -0.80 -5.74
N ALA A 14 7.94 -0.18 -6.46
CA ALA A 14 7.65 0.64 -7.64
C ALA A 14 6.76 -0.01 -8.73
N PRO A 15 6.89 -1.32 -9.04
CA PRO A 15 6.03 -1.97 -10.04
C PRO A 15 4.54 -2.02 -9.62
N VAL A 16 4.26 -2.21 -8.33
CA VAL A 16 2.90 -2.34 -7.81
C VAL A 16 2.17 -0.99 -7.82
N ARG A 17 2.90 0.12 -7.64
CA ARG A 17 2.32 1.48 -7.77
C ARG A 17 1.68 1.71 -9.13
N ARG A 18 2.32 1.26 -10.21
CA ARG A 18 1.80 1.44 -11.57
C ARG A 18 0.51 0.65 -11.78
N GLN A 19 0.43 -0.57 -11.25
CA GLN A 19 -0.78 -1.40 -11.33
C GLN A 19 -1.96 -0.73 -10.60
N LEU A 20 -1.73 -0.22 -9.39
CA LEU A 20 -2.76 0.47 -8.61
C LEU A 20 -3.26 1.76 -9.28
N LEU A 21 -2.36 2.51 -9.92
CA LEU A 21 -2.73 3.69 -10.70
C LEU A 21 -3.58 3.32 -11.93
N CYS A 22 -3.28 2.21 -12.60
CA CYS A 22 -4.11 1.72 -13.70
C CYS A 22 -5.51 1.33 -13.22
N ILE A 23 -5.63 0.65 -12.08
CA ILE A 23 -6.91 0.29 -11.47
C ILE A 23 -7.72 1.56 -11.13
N LEU A 24 -7.10 2.55 -10.47
CA LEU A 24 -7.76 3.81 -10.13
C LEU A 24 -8.27 4.54 -11.38
N ARG A 25 -7.50 4.54 -12.49
CA ARG A 25 -7.93 5.13 -13.76
C ARG A 25 -9.15 4.41 -14.33
N ALA A 26 -9.16 3.08 -14.33
CA ALA A 26 -10.30 2.29 -14.81
C ALA A 26 -11.56 2.55 -13.97
N VAL A 27 -11.41 2.62 -12.64
CA VAL A 27 -12.50 2.98 -11.72
C VAL A 27 -13.02 4.38 -11.99
N ASN A 28 -12.14 5.38 -12.13
CA ASN A 28 -12.56 6.76 -12.41
C ASN A 28 -13.23 6.91 -13.76
N LYS A 29 -12.81 6.14 -14.79
CA LYS A 29 -13.51 6.09 -16.06
C LYS A 29 -14.95 5.62 -15.88
N LYS A 30 -15.16 4.53 -15.15
CA LYS A 30 -16.51 4.00 -14.85
C LYS A 30 -17.34 4.96 -14.00
N ARG A 31 -16.73 5.63 -13.02
CA ARG A 31 -17.41 6.66 -12.19
C ARG A 31 -17.87 7.83 -13.03
N LYS A 32 -17.01 8.33 -13.93
CA LYS A 32 -17.34 9.43 -14.84
C LYS A 32 -18.47 9.03 -15.81
N GLU A 33 -18.40 7.83 -16.39
CA GLU A 33 -19.47 7.27 -17.24
C GLU A 33 -20.82 7.21 -16.51
N ALA A 34 -20.79 6.91 -15.21
CA ALA A 34 -21.99 6.85 -14.36
C ALA A 34 -22.36 8.17 -13.67
N GLY A 35 -21.74 9.31 -14.04
CA GLY A 35 -22.07 10.64 -13.50
C GLY A 35 -21.54 10.93 -12.09
N TYR A 36 -20.69 10.07 -11.54
CA TYR A 36 -20.08 10.27 -10.22
C TYR A 36 -18.79 11.08 -10.29
N GLU A 37 -18.48 11.78 -9.20
CA GLU A 37 -17.20 12.47 -9.02
C GLU A 37 -16.01 11.49 -9.04
N VAL A 38 -14.92 11.91 -9.68
CA VAL A 38 -13.69 11.12 -9.80
C VAL A 38 -12.93 11.07 -8.48
N LEU A 39 -12.29 9.94 -8.19
CA LEU A 39 -11.48 9.78 -6.99
C LEU A 39 -10.06 10.34 -7.19
N PRO A 40 -9.52 11.13 -6.25
CA PRO A 40 -8.15 11.62 -6.33
C PRO A 40 -7.14 10.48 -6.07
N GLN A 41 -5.90 10.64 -6.53
CA GLN A 41 -4.83 9.65 -6.29
C GLN A 41 -4.49 9.45 -4.81
N SER A 42 -4.84 10.42 -3.96
CA SER A 42 -4.65 10.35 -2.51
C SER A 42 -5.44 9.23 -1.83
N VAL A 43 -6.41 8.61 -2.51
CA VAL A 43 -7.09 7.40 -2.00
C VAL A 43 -6.17 6.17 -1.97
N LEU A 44 -5.01 6.21 -2.64
CA LEU A 44 -3.99 5.16 -2.61
C LEU A 44 -2.88 5.52 -1.63
N ARG A 45 -2.48 4.56 -0.78
CA ARG A 45 -1.44 4.76 0.24
C ARG A 45 -0.04 4.48 -0.34
N PHE A 46 0.63 5.48 -0.89
CA PHE A 46 1.98 5.32 -1.46
C PHE A 46 3.13 5.43 -0.46
N LYS A 47 2.86 5.89 0.77
CA LYS A 47 3.90 6.09 1.78
C LYS A 47 4.36 4.73 2.30
N ARG A 48 5.64 4.41 2.09
CA ARG A 48 6.30 3.27 2.72
C ARG A 48 6.35 3.50 4.23
N TRP A 49 5.78 2.56 4.98
CA TRP A 49 6.05 2.45 6.41
C TRP A 49 7.34 1.63 6.57
N ARG A 50 8.32 2.13 7.33
CA ARG A 50 9.47 1.31 7.71
C ARG A 50 8.97 0.34 8.77
N GLY A 51 8.94 -0.96 8.44
CA GLY A 51 8.63 -2.01 9.42
C GLY A 51 9.61 -1.94 10.60
N LYS A 52 9.17 -2.42 11.76
CA LYS A 52 10.03 -2.60 12.94
C LYS A 52 11.21 -3.47 12.50
N VAL A 53 12.44 -3.04 12.81
CA VAL A 53 13.65 -3.85 12.58
C VAL A 53 13.42 -5.18 13.29
N PHE A 54 13.67 -6.28 12.59
CA PHE A 54 13.57 -7.62 13.18
C PHE A 54 14.43 -7.60 14.44
N GLU A 55 13.83 -7.85 15.61
CA GLU A 55 14.60 -8.02 16.84
C GLU A 55 15.52 -9.21 16.61
N GLU A 56 16.81 -8.91 16.56
CA GLU A 56 17.87 -9.92 16.56
C GLU A 56 17.66 -10.71 17.85
N ASN A 57 17.34 -11.99 17.74
CA ASN A 57 17.43 -12.87 18.90
C ASN A 57 18.86 -12.72 19.40
N ASP A 58 19.04 -12.12 20.57
CA ASP A 58 20.32 -12.15 21.26
C ASP A 58 20.80 -13.61 21.22
N PRO A 59 22.03 -13.89 20.73
CA PRO A 59 22.53 -15.25 20.71
C PRO A 59 22.42 -15.82 22.14
N PRO A 60 21.99 -17.09 22.31
CA PRO A 60 21.88 -17.67 23.63
C PRO A 60 23.22 -17.51 24.34
N ASP A 61 23.17 -16.96 25.56
CA ASP A 61 24.34 -16.79 26.43
C ASP A 61 24.94 -18.17 26.70
N TYR A 62 25.94 -18.55 25.89
CA TYR A 62 26.81 -19.69 26.16
C TYR A 62 27.71 -19.27 27.32
N GLY A 63 27.13 -19.34 28.53
CA GLY A 63 27.74 -18.88 29.77
C GLY A 63 29.24 -19.19 29.81
N ARG A 64 30.02 -18.12 30.01
CA ARG A 64 31.46 -18.17 30.20
C ARG A 64 31.76 -19.14 31.35
N SER A 65 32.30 -20.32 31.01
CA SER A 65 32.93 -21.24 31.97
C SER A 65 34.40 -20.88 32.15
#